data_AF-A0A8G2BJK3-F1
#
_entry.id   AF-A0A8G2BJK3-F1
#
_cell.length_a   1.000
_cell.length_b   1.000
_cell.length_c   1.000
_cell.angle_alpha   90.00
_cell.angle_beta   90.00
_cell.angle_gamma   90.00
#
_symmetry.space_group_name_H-M   'P 1'
#
loop_
_entity.id
_entity.type
_entity.pdbx_description
1 polymer ?
#
loop_
_entity_poly.entity_id
_entity_poly.type
_entity_poly.pdbx_seq_one_letter_code
_entity_poly.pdbx_strand_id
1 'polypeptide(L)'
;MMAAKHEKLFSIERRAKKAGAAGVLKSANTDIPPMALADGGVEMILAQIAELRQEVAELRGVKETEIAEDDDMKRDVRVEIAQMVRSIGRAKTQIAAIKNPVMGRDEMEKASLQLEEITKQTEDATNEIMSAADEVEQLLKQIHSHTVEDPDVALLIDHASERLIAIIEACAFQDLTGQRVTQVVKTLRYIESRVLAMIDIWGLEAFKDVDIPDEGTIEGAHDEQDEHELLNGPALGGQGLSQADIDALFD
;
A
#
# COMPACT_ATOMS: atom_id res chain seq x y z
N MET A 1 -49.74 -48.25 11.41
CA MET A 1 -49.52 -46.90 11.93
C MET A 1 -48.48 -46.24 11.03
N MET A 2 -48.92 -45.62 9.92
CA MET A 2 -48.03 -45.10 8.87
C MET A 2 -47.73 -43.62 9.14
N ALA A 3 -46.44 -43.29 9.25
CA ALA A 3 -45.96 -41.92 9.48
C ALA A 3 -45.96 -41.11 8.17
N ALA A 4 -46.66 -39.97 8.17
CA ALA A 4 -46.72 -39.05 7.04
C ALA A 4 -45.46 -38.17 6.99
N LYS A 5 -44.69 -38.30 5.91
CA LYS A 5 -43.50 -37.48 5.60
C LYS A 5 -43.97 -36.10 5.12
N HIS A 6 -43.62 -35.04 5.84
CA HIS A 6 -43.88 -33.65 5.44
C HIS A 6 -42.88 -33.23 4.35
N GLU A 7 -43.33 -33.13 3.09
CA GLU A 7 -42.58 -32.47 2.02
C GLU A 7 -42.77 -30.95 2.10
N LYS A 8 -41.66 -30.20 2.21
CA LYS A 8 -41.66 -28.74 2.22
C LYS A 8 -41.83 -28.24 0.78
N LEU A 9 -43.01 -27.71 0.45
CA LEU A 9 -43.25 -27.03 -0.84
C LEU A 9 -42.42 -25.75 -0.97
N PHE A 10 -41.69 -25.64 -2.08
CA PHE A 10 -40.92 -24.45 -2.46
C PHE A 10 -41.83 -23.30 -2.93
N SER A 11 -41.35 -22.05 -2.76
CA SER A 11 -42.06 -20.79 -3.05
C SER A 11 -42.74 -20.75 -4.43
N ILE A 12 -42.11 -21.35 -5.43
CA ILE A 12 -42.57 -21.38 -6.82
C ILE A 12 -43.86 -22.21 -6.97
N GLU A 13 -43.92 -23.34 -6.27
CA GLU A 13 -45.04 -24.28 -6.29
C GLU A 13 -46.28 -23.71 -5.58
N ARG A 14 -46.05 -22.88 -4.55
CA ARG A 14 -47.11 -22.15 -3.86
C ARG A 14 -47.71 -21.03 -4.73
N ARG A 15 -46.92 -20.42 -5.61
CA ARG A 15 -47.38 -19.41 -6.59
C ARG A 15 -48.22 -20.04 -7.70
N ALA A 16 -47.83 -21.21 -8.20
CA ALA A 16 -48.60 -21.95 -9.21
C ALA A 16 -49.98 -22.38 -8.69
N LYS A 17 -50.07 -22.81 -7.42
CA LYS A 17 -51.35 -23.19 -6.79
C LYS A 17 -52.27 -22.00 -6.50
N LYS A 18 -51.71 -20.81 -6.22
CA LYS A 18 -52.47 -19.58 -5.95
C LYS A 18 -52.99 -18.91 -7.23
N ALA A 19 -52.39 -19.22 -8.39
CA ALA A 19 -52.76 -18.69 -9.71
C ALA A 19 -53.83 -19.52 -10.46
N GLY A 20 -54.47 -20.51 -9.82
CA GLY A 20 -55.64 -21.18 -10.38
C GLY A 20 -55.41 -21.98 -11.67
N ALA A 21 -54.17 -22.41 -11.96
CA ALA A 21 -53.83 -23.14 -13.18
C ALA A 21 -54.09 -24.67 -13.10
N ALA A 22 -55.15 -25.10 -12.39
CA ALA A 22 -55.53 -26.51 -12.28
C ALA A 22 -56.97 -26.81 -12.78
N GLY A 23 -57.61 -25.85 -13.46
CA GLY A 23 -59.05 -25.92 -13.77
C GLY A 23 -59.46 -25.92 -15.25
N VAL A 24 -58.54 -25.86 -16.21
CA VAL A 24 -58.92 -25.61 -17.63
C VAL A 24 -58.57 -26.79 -18.54
N LEU A 25 -59.12 -27.97 -18.27
CA LEU A 25 -59.10 -29.11 -19.21
C LEU A 25 -60.40 -29.94 -19.20
N LYS A 26 -61.55 -29.33 -18.89
CA LYS A 26 -62.84 -30.04 -18.96
C LYS A 26 -63.95 -29.14 -19.50
N SER A 27 -64.01 -29.03 -20.82
CA SER A 27 -65.22 -28.79 -21.64
C SER A 27 -64.78 -28.29 -23.02
N ALA A 28 -64.24 -29.17 -23.85
CA ALA A 28 -64.22 -28.91 -25.28
C ALA A 28 -65.60 -29.34 -25.81
N ASN A 29 -66.48 -28.35 -26.00
CA ASN A 29 -67.73 -28.53 -26.70
C ASN A 29 -67.42 -28.92 -28.15
N THR A 30 -67.74 -30.16 -28.56
CA THR A 30 -67.58 -30.65 -29.93
C THR A 30 -68.80 -30.26 -30.76
N ASP A 31 -68.94 -28.98 -31.06
CA ASP A 31 -69.82 -28.51 -32.14
C ASP A 31 -69.04 -27.48 -32.95
N ILE A 32 -68.18 -28.01 -33.83
CA ILE A 32 -67.55 -27.24 -34.90
C ILE A 32 -68.44 -27.48 -36.14
N PRO A 33 -69.14 -26.47 -36.68
CA PRO A 33 -69.82 -26.62 -37.97
C PRO A 33 -68.79 -27.01 -39.04
N PRO A 34 -69.15 -27.78 -40.09
CA PRO A 34 -68.18 -28.20 -41.08
C PRO A 34 -67.66 -26.96 -41.82
N MET A 35 -66.53 -26.45 -41.37
CA MET A 35 -65.79 -25.39 -42.04
C MET A 35 -65.24 -26.07 -43.29
N ALA A 36 -65.75 -25.69 -44.45
CA ALA A 36 -65.10 -25.98 -45.72
C ALA A 36 -63.72 -25.32 -45.67
N LEU A 37 -62.72 -26.06 -45.21
CA LEU A 37 -61.33 -25.66 -45.31
C LEU A 37 -61.00 -25.70 -46.79
N ALA A 38 -60.97 -24.52 -47.42
CA ALA A 38 -60.16 -24.37 -48.61
C ALA A 38 -58.74 -24.79 -48.22
N ASP A 39 -58.16 -25.70 -49.01
CA ASP A 39 -56.89 -26.39 -48.78
C ASP A 39 -55.74 -25.46 -48.33
N GLY A 40 -55.78 -24.17 -48.70
CA GLY A 40 -54.77 -23.17 -48.34
C GLY A 40 -54.91 -22.51 -46.96
N GLY A 41 -56.04 -22.61 -46.26
CA GLY A 41 -56.24 -21.94 -44.96
C GLY A 41 -55.49 -22.60 -43.80
N VAL A 42 -55.47 -23.95 -43.79
CA VAL A 42 -54.70 -24.73 -42.82
C VAL A 42 -53.20 -24.60 -43.09
N GLU A 43 -52.82 -24.57 -44.37
CA GLU A 43 -51.43 -24.41 -44.81
C GLU A 43 -50.86 -23.04 -44.40
N MET A 44 -51.66 -21.97 -44.54
CA MET A 44 -51.30 -20.62 -44.08
C MET A 44 -51.15 -20.53 -42.56
N ILE A 45 -52.02 -21.18 -41.78
CA ILE A 45 -51.92 -21.21 -40.31
C ILE A 45 -50.68 -22.00 -39.86
N LEU A 46 -50.39 -23.14 -40.50
CA LEU A 46 -49.19 -23.92 -40.22
C LEU A 46 -47.91 -23.16 -40.57
N ALA A 47 -47.91 -22.38 -41.66
CA ALA A 47 -46.81 -21.50 -42.02
C ALA A 47 -46.58 -20.40 -40.98
N GLN A 48 -47.63 -19.72 -40.52
CA GLN A 48 -47.52 -18.70 -39.46
C GLN A 48 -47.07 -19.28 -38.11
N ILE A 49 -47.48 -20.51 -37.77
CA ILE A 49 -47.01 -21.22 -36.56
C ILE A 49 -45.53 -21.57 -36.70
N ALA A 50 -45.05 -21.93 -37.88
CA ALA A 50 -43.63 -22.21 -38.12
C ALA A 50 -42.78 -20.94 -37.97
N GLU A 51 -43.24 -19.81 -38.51
CA GLU A 51 -42.58 -18.51 -38.40
C GLU A 51 -42.53 -18.02 -36.93
N LEU A 52 -43.65 -18.09 -36.21
CA LEU A 52 -43.68 -17.77 -34.77
C LEU A 52 -42.77 -18.68 -33.93
N ARG A 53 -42.64 -19.97 -34.29
CA ARG A 53 -41.73 -20.88 -33.60
C ARG A 53 -40.27 -20.52 -33.85
N GLN A 54 -39.95 -20.06 -35.05
CA GLN A 54 -38.61 -19.57 -35.38
C GLN A 54 -38.28 -18.30 -34.59
N GLU A 55 -39.18 -17.32 -34.57
CA GLU A 55 -38.98 -16.05 -33.84
C GLU A 55 -38.86 -16.29 -32.32
N VAL A 56 -39.67 -17.21 -31.76
CA VAL A 56 -39.56 -17.62 -30.35
C VAL A 56 -38.23 -18.36 -30.08
N ALA A 57 -37.71 -19.14 -31.03
CA ALA A 57 -36.42 -19.80 -30.89
C ALA A 57 -35.27 -18.80 -30.91
N GLU A 58 -35.33 -17.79 -31.79
CA GLU A 58 -34.36 -16.69 -31.85
C GLU A 58 -34.37 -15.86 -30.56
N LEU A 59 -35.56 -15.48 -30.06
CA LEU A 59 -35.70 -14.76 -28.78
C LEU A 59 -35.20 -15.56 -27.57
N ARG A 60 -35.39 -16.89 -27.57
CA ARG A 60 -34.84 -17.78 -26.53
C ARG A 60 -33.32 -17.84 -26.61
N GLY A 61 -32.75 -17.93 -27.81
CA GLY A 61 -31.31 -17.90 -28.03
C GLY A 61 -30.68 -16.60 -27.51
N VAL A 62 -31.25 -15.44 -27.86
CA VAL A 62 -30.78 -14.12 -27.38
C VAL A 62 -30.81 -14.04 -25.85
N LYS A 63 -31.92 -14.47 -25.24
CA LYS A 63 -32.08 -14.46 -23.79
C LYS A 63 -31.11 -15.42 -23.08
N GLU A 64 -30.81 -16.58 -23.67
CA GLU A 64 -29.82 -17.52 -23.15
C GLU A 64 -28.40 -16.94 -23.22
N THR A 65 -28.04 -16.21 -24.30
CA THR A 65 -26.77 -15.47 -24.39
C THR A 65 -26.70 -14.31 -23.40
N GLU A 66 -27.74 -13.48 -23.26
CA GLU A 66 -27.75 -12.37 -22.29
C GLU A 66 -27.60 -12.86 -20.85
N ILE A 67 -28.27 -13.98 -20.49
CA ILE A 67 -28.14 -14.60 -19.16
C ILE A 67 -26.72 -15.17 -18.96
N ALA A 68 -26.14 -15.79 -19.98
CA ALA A 68 -24.78 -16.31 -19.91
C ALA A 68 -23.72 -15.21 -19.76
N GLU A 69 -23.86 -14.10 -20.49
CA GLU A 69 -22.99 -12.92 -20.42
C GLU A 69 -23.08 -12.21 -19.06
N ASP A 70 -24.29 -12.06 -18.50
CA ASP A 70 -24.50 -11.50 -17.16
C ASP A 70 -23.91 -12.40 -16.05
N ASP A 71 -24.00 -13.72 -16.19
CA ASP A 71 -23.37 -14.67 -15.28
C ASP A 71 -21.84 -14.65 -15.36
N ASP A 72 -21.28 -14.46 -16.55
CA ASP A 72 -19.83 -14.35 -16.77
C ASP A 72 -19.28 -13.04 -16.18
N MET A 73 -19.93 -11.91 -16.46
CA MET A 73 -19.63 -10.61 -15.84
C MET A 73 -19.65 -10.70 -14.30
N LYS A 74 -20.65 -11.38 -13.72
CA LYS A 74 -20.72 -11.60 -12.27
C LYS A 74 -19.60 -12.50 -11.76
N ARG A 75 -19.13 -13.48 -12.55
CA ARG A 75 -17.97 -14.32 -12.19
C ARG A 75 -16.70 -13.49 -12.18
N ASP A 76 -16.47 -12.67 -13.20
CA ASP A 76 -15.29 -11.80 -13.29
C ASP A 76 -15.22 -10.82 -12.13
N VAL A 77 -16.31 -10.12 -11.82
CA VAL A 77 -16.37 -9.22 -10.65
C VAL A 77 -16.09 -9.97 -9.34
N ARG A 78 -16.57 -11.21 -9.18
CA ARG A 78 -16.25 -12.01 -7.98
C ARG A 78 -14.77 -12.41 -7.92
N VAL A 79 -14.15 -12.72 -9.06
CA VAL A 79 -12.72 -13.03 -9.15
C VAL A 79 -11.90 -11.80 -8.79
N GLU A 80 -12.25 -10.62 -9.31
CA GLU A 80 -11.57 -9.35 -8.99
C GLU A 80 -11.72 -8.98 -7.52
N ILE A 81 -12.93 -9.09 -6.94
CA ILE A 81 -13.15 -8.86 -5.52
C ILE A 81 -12.31 -9.83 -4.69
N ALA A 82 -12.25 -11.11 -5.06
CA ALA A 82 -11.43 -12.09 -4.37
C ALA A 82 -9.93 -11.76 -4.46
N GLN A 83 -9.46 -11.26 -5.61
CA GLN A 83 -8.09 -10.77 -5.76
C GLN A 83 -7.82 -9.55 -4.86
N MET A 84 -8.74 -8.59 -4.82
CA MET A 84 -8.63 -7.40 -3.97
C MET A 84 -8.58 -7.76 -2.49
N VAL A 85 -9.45 -8.67 -2.04
CA VAL A 85 -9.45 -9.17 -0.65
C VAL A 85 -8.12 -9.83 -0.29
N ARG A 86 -7.55 -10.64 -1.19
CA ARG A 86 -6.21 -11.23 -0.98
C ARG A 86 -5.12 -10.17 -0.88
N SER A 87 -5.16 -9.15 -1.74
CA SER A 87 -4.18 -8.06 -1.72
C SER A 87 -4.29 -7.21 -0.46
N ILE A 88 -5.50 -6.92 0.01
CA ILE A 88 -5.74 -6.25 1.30
C ILE A 88 -5.24 -7.12 2.46
N GLY A 89 -5.45 -8.44 2.42
CA GLY A 89 -4.92 -9.36 3.40
C GLY A 89 -3.39 -9.28 3.51
N ARG A 90 -2.67 -9.31 2.38
CA ARG A 90 -1.21 -9.13 2.36
C ARG A 90 -0.78 -7.77 2.92
N ALA A 91 -1.45 -6.70 2.52
CA ALA A 91 -1.16 -5.35 3.02
C ALA A 91 -1.35 -5.24 4.54
N LYS A 92 -2.40 -5.88 5.09
CA LYS A 92 -2.62 -5.96 6.54
C LYS A 92 -1.49 -6.69 7.26
N THR A 93 -1.03 -7.81 6.72
CA THR A 93 0.13 -8.54 7.29
C THR A 93 1.39 -7.69 7.28
N GLN A 94 1.69 -6.99 6.17
CA GLN A 94 2.84 -6.09 6.09
C GLN A 94 2.74 -4.93 7.08
N ILE A 95 1.57 -4.31 7.21
CA ILE A 95 1.33 -3.25 8.20
C ILE A 95 1.52 -3.76 9.63
N ALA A 96 1.00 -4.95 9.94
CA ALA A 96 1.14 -5.57 11.26
C ALA A 96 2.60 -5.93 11.58
N ALA A 97 3.42 -6.24 10.57
CA ALA A 97 4.85 -6.46 10.72
C ALA A 97 5.62 -5.15 11.03
N ILE A 98 5.22 -4.03 10.42
CA ILE A 98 5.82 -2.71 10.68
C ILE A 98 5.41 -2.18 12.06
N LYS A 99 4.11 -2.22 12.38
CA LYS A 99 3.57 -1.78 13.66
C LYS A 99 2.53 -2.79 14.12
N ASN A 100 2.82 -3.54 15.18
CA ASN A 100 1.88 -4.53 15.71
C ASN A 100 0.78 -3.80 16.50
N PRO A 101 -0.45 -3.69 15.97
CA PRO A 101 -1.50 -2.90 16.61
C PRO A 101 -2.09 -3.60 17.86
N VAL A 102 -1.81 -4.90 18.04
CA VAL A 102 -2.37 -5.72 19.13
C VAL A 102 -1.38 -5.83 20.31
N MET A 103 -0.08 -5.87 20.05
CA MET A 103 0.97 -6.00 21.08
C MET A 103 1.60 -4.66 21.49
N GLY A 104 1.24 -3.54 20.85
CA GLY A 104 1.76 -2.22 21.20
C GLY A 104 3.27 -2.09 21.01
N ARG A 105 3.89 -2.90 20.14
CA ARG A 105 5.31 -2.79 19.80
C ARG A 105 5.49 -1.59 18.88
N ASP A 106 6.22 -0.60 19.36
CA ASP A 106 6.51 0.64 18.63
C ASP A 106 7.98 0.71 18.19
N GLU A 107 8.40 -0.27 17.39
CA GLU A 107 9.79 -0.33 16.90
C GLU A 107 10.13 0.88 16.02
N MET A 108 9.16 1.44 15.29
CA MET A 108 9.36 2.68 14.51
C MET A 108 9.57 3.91 15.42
N GLU A 109 8.76 4.08 16.47
CA GLU A 109 8.97 5.15 17.45
C GLU A 109 10.32 5.00 18.14
N LYS A 110 10.64 3.78 18.58
CA LYS A 110 11.93 3.47 19.23
C LYS A 110 13.12 3.76 18.31
N ALA A 111 13.06 3.35 17.04
CA ALA A 111 14.11 3.65 16.06
C ALA A 111 14.23 5.17 15.83
N SER A 112 13.11 5.89 15.77
CA SER A 112 13.10 7.35 15.64
C SER A 112 13.74 8.05 16.83
N LEU A 113 13.41 7.62 18.07
CA LEU A 113 14.00 8.14 19.29
C LEU A 113 15.50 7.82 19.40
N GLN A 114 15.91 6.63 19.00
CA GLN A 114 17.33 6.26 18.95
C GLN A 114 18.11 7.13 17.95
N LEU A 115 17.54 7.41 16.78
CA LEU A 115 18.16 8.31 15.79
C LEU A 115 18.26 9.75 16.29
N GLU A 116 17.25 10.25 17.01
CA GLU A 116 17.32 11.57 17.65
C GLU A 116 18.41 11.63 18.73
N GLU A 117 18.51 10.60 19.58
CA GLU A 117 19.55 10.53 20.61
C GLU A 117 20.96 10.43 20.00
N ILE A 118 21.16 9.62 18.95
CA ILE A 118 22.44 9.54 18.23
C ILE A 118 22.79 10.90 17.64
N THR A 119 21.84 11.58 16.99
CA THR A 119 22.07 12.91 16.40
C THR A 119 22.52 13.90 17.46
N LYS A 120 21.81 13.95 18.60
CA LYS A 120 22.17 14.80 19.72
C LYS A 120 23.55 14.48 20.29
N GLN A 121 23.86 13.21 20.54
CA GLN A 121 25.19 12.81 21.02
C GLN A 121 26.30 13.20 20.05
N THR A 122 26.04 13.12 18.73
CA THR A 122 27.02 13.58 17.74
C THR A 122 27.19 15.10 17.73
N GLU A 123 26.11 15.87 17.90
CA GLU A 123 26.19 17.34 18.03
C GLU A 123 26.98 17.75 19.28
N ASP A 124 26.68 17.11 20.43
CA ASP A 124 27.37 17.36 21.69
C ASP A 124 28.87 17.03 21.56
N ALA A 125 29.22 15.87 20.99
CA ALA A 125 30.61 15.49 20.75
C ALA A 125 31.33 16.45 19.78
N THR A 126 30.66 16.92 18.73
CA THR A 126 31.24 17.90 17.80
C THR A 126 31.50 19.25 18.50
N ASN A 127 30.57 19.71 19.34
CA ASN A 127 30.76 20.92 20.14
C ASN A 127 31.93 20.79 21.12
N GLU A 128 32.10 19.62 21.75
CA GLU A 128 33.26 19.33 22.61
C GLU A 128 34.58 19.34 21.81
N ILE A 129 34.61 18.76 20.61
CA ILE A 129 35.80 18.77 19.74
C ILE A 129 36.17 20.20 19.32
N MET A 130 35.19 21.00 18.91
CA MET A 130 35.42 22.40 18.54
C MET A 130 35.92 23.23 19.73
N SER A 131 35.33 23.04 20.91
CA SER A 131 35.77 23.71 22.14
C SER A 131 37.21 23.33 22.50
N ALA A 132 37.56 22.05 22.41
CA ALA A 132 38.92 21.58 22.64
C ALA A 132 39.91 22.16 21.62
N ALA A 133 39.51 22.28 20.35
CA ALA A 133 40.34 22.91 19.32
C ALA A 133 40.62 24.40 19.63
N ASP A 134 39.60 25.14 20.06
CA ASP A 134 39.73 26.54 20.49
C ASP A 134 40.65 26.68 21.72
N GLU A 135 40.52 25.79 22.71
CA GLU A 135 41.40 25.77 23.89
C GLU A 135 42.87 25.51 23.50
N VAL A 136 43.12 24.56 22.59
CA VAL A 136 44.48 24.29 22.08
C VAL A 136 45.01 25.51 21.32
N GLU A 137 44.19 26.20 20.52
CA GLU A 137 44.60 27.41 19.83
C GLU A 137 45.01 28.53 20.80
N GLN A 138 44.28 28.69 21.91
CA GLN A 138 44.64 29.64 22.96
C GLN A 138 45.97 29.29 23.63
N LEU A 139 46.22 28.00 23.90
CA LEU A 139 47.50 27.54 24.44
C LEU A 139 48.65 27.81 23.47
N LEU A 140 48.46 27.56 22.17
CA LEU A 140 49.45 27.88 21.13
C LEU A 140 49.77 29.37 21.09
N LYS A 141 48.76 30.25 21.20
CA LYS A 141 48.95 31.71 21.29
C LYS A 141 49.75 32.12 22.54
N GLN A 142 49.48 31.48 23.68
CA GLN A 142 50.26 31.70 24.91
C GLN A 142 51.71 31.25 24.76
N ILE A 143 51.95 30.06 24.20
CA ILE A 143 53.30 29.56 23.92
C ILE A 143 54.03 30.54 23.00
N HIS A 144 53.39 30.99 21.91
CA HIS A 144 53.97 31.94 20.97
C HIS A 144 54.42 33.23 21.67
N SER A 145 53.63 33.75 22.61
CA SER A 145 53.98 34.96 23.37
C SER A 145 55.24 34.81 24.23
N HIS A 146 55.62 33.58 24.59
CA HIS A 146 56.81 33.27 25.38
C HIS A 146 58.02 32.86 24.52
N THR A 147 57.82 32.54 23.24
CA THR A 147 58.86 32.00 22.35
C THR A 147 59.08 32.84 21.09
N VAL A 148 58.76 34.15 21.14
CA VAL A 148 58.79 35.08 19.98
C VAL A 148 60.16 35.11 19.27
N GLU A 149 61.25 34.84 19.98
CA GLU A 149 62.60 34.90 19.43
C GLU A 149 63.07 33.60 18.75
N ASP A 150 62.27 32.52 18.79
CA ASP A 150 62.60 31.22 18.19
C ASP A 150 61.81 30.99 16.88
N PRO A 151 62.45 31.12 15.70
CA PRO A 151 61.78 30.98 14.41
C PRO A 151 61.26 29.56 14.15
N ASP A 152 61.95 28.53 14.65
CA ASP A 152 61.57 27.14 14.41
C ASP A 152 60.30 26.80 15.22
N VAL A 153 60.19 27.33 16.43
CA VAL A 153 58.98 27.21 17.25
C VAL A 153 57.80 27.96 16.64
N ALA A 154 58.02 29.16 16.07
CA ALA A 154 56.98 29.91 15.39
C ALA A 154 56.36 29.13 14.22
N LEU A 155 57.19 28.49 13.38
CA LEU A 155 56.71 27.66 12.26
C LEU A 155 55.86 26.45 12.72
N LEU A 156 56.25 25.83 13.85
CA LEU A 156 55.47 24.72 14.42
C LEU A 156 54.11 25.18 14.94
N ILE A 157 54.03 26.38 15.54
CA ILE A 157 52.78 26.97 16.03
C ILE A 157 51.85 27.32 14.87
N ASP A 158 52.36 27.92 13.81
CA ASP A 158 51.57 28.25 12.62
C ASP A 158 51.01 26.98 11.99
N HIS A 159 51.85 25.95 11.80
CA HIS A 159 51.39 24.68 11.25
C HIS A 159 50.38 23.97 12.16
N ALA A 160 50.53 24.05 13.49
CA ALA A 160 49.53 23.51 14.41
C ALA A 160 48.20 24.27 14.33
N SER A 161 48.24 25.59 14.19
CA SER A 161 47.05 26.43 14.04
C SER A 161 46.30 26.14 12.74
N GLU A 162 47.01 25.94 11.62
CA GLU A 162 46.41 25.47 10.36
C GLU A 162 45.68 24.13 10.52
N ARG A 163 46.22 23.20 11.32
CA ARG A 163 45.57 21.90 11.58
C ARG A 163 44.31 22.04 12.42
N LEU A 164 44.29 22.96 13.39
CA LEU A 164 43.08 23.24 14.18
C LEU A 164 41.97 23.83 13.32
N ILE A 165 42.30 24.76 12.42
CA ILE A 165 41.34 25.32 11.45
C ILE A 165 40.76 24.19 10.58
N ALA A 166 41.61 23.30 10.04
CA ALA A 166 41.14 22.18 9.24
C ALA A 166 40.21 21.21 10.01
N ILE A 167 40.42 21.02 11.31
CA ILE A 167 39.52 20.22 12.17
C ILE A 167 38.16 20.92 12.30
N ILE A 168 38.15 22.23 12.56
CA ILE A 168 36.92 23.02 12.68
C ILE A 168 36.12 22.99 11.37
N GLU A 169 36.78 23.19 10.23
CA GLU A 169 36.16 23.11 8.90
C GLU A 169 35.58 21.72 8.62
N ALA A 170 36.29 20.64 8.99
CA ALA A 170 35.78 19.29 8.84
C ALA A 170 34.54 19.03 9.72
N CYS A 171 34.52 19.58 10.93
CA CYS A 171 33.40 19.47 11.86
C CYS A 171 32.18 20.28 11.39
N ALA A 172 32.36 21.36 10.63
CA ALA A 172 31.26 22.17 10.11
C ALA A 172 30.30 21.39 9.19
N PHE A 173 30.75 20.30 8.56
CA PHE A 173 29.89 19.43 7.74
C PHE A 173 28.89 18.59 8.57
N GLN A 174 29.09 18.49 9.88
CA GLN A 174 28.21 17.74 10.77
C GLN A 174 26.81 18.36 10.87
N ASP A 175 26.67 19.68 10.76
CA ASP A 175 25.37 20.37 10.76
C ASP A 175 24.46 19.89 9.62
N LEU A 176 25.01 19.72 8.41
CA LEU A 176 24.25 19.17 7.28
C LEU A 176 23.84 17.71 7.52
N THR A 177 24.66 16.95 8.23
CA THR A 177 24.34 15.56 8.60
C THR A 177 23.22 15.52 9.62
N GLY A 178 23.25 16.36 10.66
CA GLY A 178 22.18 16.47 11.66
C GLY A 178 20.83 16.88 11.04
N GLN A 179 20.84 17.84 10.11
CA GLN A 179 19.66 18.24 9.35
C GLN A 179 19.07 17.08 8.54
N ARG A 180 19.91 16.29 7.87
CA ARG A 180 19.48 15.13 7.07
C ARG A 180 18.87 14.03 7.94
N VAL A 181 19.49 13.71 9.07
CA VAL A 181 18.92 12.73 10.00
C VAL A 181 17.57 13.21 10.53
N THR A 182 17.46 14.50 10.86
CA THR A 182 16.18 15.10 11.26
C THR A 182 15.09 14.94 10.17
N GLN A 183 15.45 15.07 8.89
CA GLN A 183 14.52 14.85 7.79
C GLN A 183 14.10 13.38 7.65
N VAL A 184 15.02 12.44 7.87
CA VAL A 184 14.72 11.00 7.91
C VAL A 184 13.74 10.71 9.04
N VAL A 185 13.99 11.21 10.26
CA VAL A 185 13.08 11.04 11.40
C VAL A 185 11.69 11.60 11.12
N LYS A 186 11.58 12.79 10.51
CA LYS A 186 10.29 13.36 10.08
C LYS A 186 9.55 12.45 9.10
N THR A 187 10.29 11.82 8.19
CA THR A 187 9.72 10.91 7.19
C THR A 187 9.22 9.62 7.85
N LEU A 188 9.98 9.05 8.79
CA LEU A 188 9.57 7.90 9.58
C LEU A 188 8.29 8.18 10.37
N ARG A 189 8.20 9.33 11.06
CA ARG A 189 6.98 9.77 11.76
C ARG A 189 5.78 9.95 10.82
N TYR A 190 6.02 10.45 9.61
CA TYR A 190 4.97 10.56 8.60
C TYR A 190 4.45 9.19 8.16
N ILE A 191 5.35 8.24 7.88
CA ILE A 191 4.99 6.86 7.54
C ILE A 191 4.18 6.24 8.68
N GLU A 192 4.63 6.41 9.93
CA GLU A 192 3.95 5.92 11.12
C GLU A 192 2.51 6.48 11.22
N SER A 193 2.33 7.78 11.04
CA SER A 193 1.00 8.42 11.02
C SER A 193 0.07 7.82 9.96
N ARG A 194 0.60 7.54 8.77
CA ARG A 194 -0.16 6.90 7.68
C ARG A 194 -0.53 5.46 8.02
N VAL A 195 0.38 4.71 8.63
CA VAL A 195 0.12 3.34 9.12
C VAL A 195 -0.97 3.35 10.18
N LEU A 196 -0.91 4.27 11.15
CA LEU A 196 -1.94 4.44 12.19
C LEU A 196 -3.30 4.78 11.59
N ALA A 197 -3.35 5.67 10.59
CA ALA A 197 -4.59 5.99 9.88
C ALA A 197 -5.18 4.77 9.14
N MET A 198 -4.33 3.90 8.55
CA MET A 198 -4.80 2.66 7.93
C MET A 198 -5.34 1.66 8.95
N ILE A 199 -4.69 1.56 10.11
CA ILE A 199 -5.16 0.74 11.23
C ILE A 199 -6.53 1.25 11.73
N ASP A 200 -6.71 2.56 11.85
CA ASP A 200 -7.97 3.18 12.28
C ASP A 200 -9.12 2.90 11.30
N ILE A 201 -8.87 3.02 9.99
CA ILE A 201 -9.86 2.72 8.93
C ILE A 201 -10.35 1.26 9.00
N TRP A 202 -9.46 0.31 9.25
CA TRP A 202 -9.82 -1.12 9.29
C TRP A 202 -10.29 -1.59 10.68
N GLY A 203 -9.94 -0.86 11.74
CA GLY A 203 -10.17 -1.22 13.12
C GLY A 203 -9.22 -2.31 13.63
N LEU A 204 -8.99 -2.32 14.95
CA LEU A 204 -8.09 -3.28 15.61
C LEU A 204 -8.49 -4.74 15.41
N GLU A 205 -9.80 -5.01 15.32
CA GLU A 205 -10.34 -6.36 15.08
C GLU A 205 -9.82 -6.98 13.77
N ALA A 206 -9.56 -6.15 12.75
CA ALA A 206 -9.08 -6.61 11.45
C ALA A 206 -7.65 -7.19 11.47
N PHE A 207 -6.93 -7.04 12.58
CA PHE A 207 -5.55 -7.48 12.76
C PHE A 207 -5.39 -8.58 13.81
N LYS A 208 -6.46 -8.98 14.51
CA LYS A 208 -6.39 -10.00 15.58
C LYS A 208 -6.01 -11.39 15.07
N ASP A 209 -6.45 -11.71 13.86
CA ASP A 209 -6.21 -13.01 13.21
C ASP A 209 -5.00 -12.97 12.26
N VAL A 210 -4.23 -11.87 12.28
CA VAL A 210 -3.03 -11.73 11.46
C VAL A 210 -1.87 -12.36 12.22
N ASP A 211 -1.45 -13.55 11.78
CA ASP A 211 -0.20 -14.15 12.22
C ASP A 211 0.96 -13.25 11.78
N ILE A 212 1.63 -12.64 12.75
CA ILE A 212 2.84 -11.85 12.52
C ILE A 212 4.01 -12.84 12.63
N PRO A 213 4.79 -13.04 11.56
CA PRO A 213 5.98 -13.88 11.63
C PRO A 213 6.92 -13.36 12.71
N ASP A 214 7.49 -14.27 13.51
CA ASP A 214 8.46 -13.91 14.55
C ASP A 214 9.69 -13.26 13.90
N GLU A 215 10.32 -12.30 14.59
CA GLU A 215 11.40 -11.43 14.08
C GLU A 215 12.55 -12.20 13.39
N GLY A 216 12.73 -13.49 13.66
CA GLY A 216 13.72 -14.37 13.03
C GLY A 216 13.34 -14.96 11.66
N THR A 217 12.22 -14.54 11.04
CA THR A 217 11.75 -15.08 9.74
C THR A 217 11.64 -14.05 8.62
N ILE A 218 12.04 -12.80 8.85
CA ILE A 218 12.23 -11.82 7.77
C ILE A 218 13.59 -12.08 7.10
N GLU A 219 13.79 -13.31 6.61
CA GLU A 219 14.82 -13.64 5.63
C GLU A 219 14.06 -13.88 4.32
N GLY A 220 14.10 -12.92 3.38
CA GLY A 220 13.65 -13.17 2.00
C GLY A 220 12.55 -12.24 1.49
N ALA A 221 12.89 -10.96 1.33
CA ALA A 221 12.40 -10.14 0.21
C ALA A 221 13.36 -8.97 -0.06
N HIS A 222 14.65 -9.13 0.23
CA HIS A 222 15.65 -8.18 -0.21
C HIS A 222 16.14 -8.66 -1.57
N ASP A 223 15.62 -8.08 -2.64
CA ASP A 223 16.29 -8.16 -3.93
C ASP A 223 17.64 -7.44 -3.73
N GLU A 224 18.76 -8.13 -3.91
CA GLU A 224 20.11 -7.53 -3.79
C GLU A 224 20.28 -6.31 -4.74
N GLN A 225 19.38 -6.16 -5.71
CA GLN A 225 19.28 -5.00 -6.60
C GLN A 225 18.70 -3.75 -5.93
N ASP A 226 17.75 -3.87 -5.00
CA ASP A 226 17.11 -2.74 -4.30
C ASP A 226 18.05 -2.09 -3.27
N GLU A 227 18.98 -2.85 -2.69
CA GLU A 227 19.99 -2.31 -1.77
C GLU A 227 20.91 -1.30 -2.47
N HIS A 228 21.26 -1.54 -3.73
CA HIS A 228 22.06 -0.59 -4.53
C HIS A 228 21.31 0.72 -4.82
N GLU A 229 19.98 0.70 -4.88
CA GLU A 229 19.15 1.87 -5.17
C GLU A 229 18.81 2.69 -3.91
N LEU A 230 18.75 2.04 -2.74
CA LEU A 230 18.59 2.67 -1.42
C LEU A 230 19.92 3.23 -0.86
N LEU A 231 21.06 2.88 -1.45
CA LEU A 231 22.39 3.39 -1.11
C LEU A 231 22.68 4.81 -1.64
N ASN A 232 21.65 5.55 -2.05
CA ASN A 232 21.76 6.99 -2.27
C ASN A 232 21.75 7.71 -0.92
N GLY A 233 22.85 7.53 -0.19
CA GLY A 233 23.22 8.39 0.94
C GLY A 233 23.50 9.82 0.47
N PRO A 234 24.11 10.65 1.33
CA PRO A 234 24.61 11.97 0.97
C PRO A 234 25.11 12.07 -0.47
N ALA A 235 24.64 13.09 -1.22
CA ALA A 235 25.15 13.35 -2.57
C ALA A 235 26.68 13.18 -2.59
N LEU A 236 27.16 12.20 -3.36
CA LEU A 236 28.60 11.94 -3.53
C LEU A 236 29.29 13.26 -3.88
N GLY A 237 30.46 13.53 -3.27
CA GLY A 237 31.15 14.81 -3.39
C GLY A 237 31.14 15.35 -4.83
N GLY A 238 30.50 16.50 -5.04
CA GLY A 238 30.31 17.13 -6.36
C GLY A 238 28.90 16.99 -6.98
N GLN A 239 27.96 16.29 -6.35
CA GLN A 239 26.56 16.18 -6.80
C GLN A 239 25.56 17.05 -6.00
N GLY A 240 26.05 17.81 -5.01
CA GLY A 240 25.28 18.86 -4.33
C GLY A 240 25.35 20.19 -5.08
N LEU A 241 24.42 21.11 -4.77
CA LEU A 241 24.52 22.50 -5.24
C LEU A 241 25.86 23.07 -4.79
N SER A 242 26.63 23.61 -5.73
CA SER A 242 27.89 24.27 -5.41
C SER A 242 27.62 25.63 -4.77
N GLN A 243 28.58 26.17 -4.02
CA GLN A 243 28.46 27.52 -3.48
C GLN A 243 28.19 28.55 -4.58
N ALA A 244 28.75 28.35 -5.78
CA ALA A 244 28.48 29.19 -6.94
C ALA A 244 27.01 29.12 -7.41
N ASP A 245 26.35 27.96 -7.30
CA ASP A 245 24.93 27.81 -7.62
C ASP A 245 24.04 28.48 -6.57
N ILE A 246 24.50 28.54 -5.32
CA ILE A 246 23.82 29.23 -4.22
C ILE A 246 23.94 30.75 -4.41
N ASP A 247 25.13 31.25 -4.72
CA ASP A 247 25.37 32.68 -4.92
C ASP A 247 24.52 33.21 -6.11
N ALA A 248 24.35 32.41 -7.17
CA ALA A 248 23.52 32.75 -8.33
C ALA A 248 22.00 32.82 -8.06
N LEU A 249 21.51 32.33 -6.90
CA LEU A 249 20.11 32.44 -6.50
C LEU A 249 19.78 33.76 -5.79
N PHE A 250 20.79 34.51 -5.33
CA PHE A 250 20.64 35.73 -4.55
C PHE A 250 21.19 37.00 -5.26
N ASP A 251 21.77 36.85 -6.46
CA ASP A 251 22.09 37.93 -7.41
C ASP A 251 20.92 38.21 -8.38
#